data_AF-A0A2U3I557-F1
#
_entry.id   AF-A0A2U3I557-F1
#
_cell.length_a   1.000
_cell.length_b   1.000
_cell.length_c   1.000
_cell.angle_alpha   90.00
_cell.angle_beta   90.00
_cell.angle_gamma   90.00
#
_symmetry.space_group_name_H-M   'P 1'
#
loop_
_entity.id
_entity.type
_entity.pdbx_description
1 polymer ?
#
loop_
_entity_poly.entity_id
_entity_poly.type
_entity_poly.pdbx_seq_one_letter_code
_entity_poly.pdbx_strand_id
1 'polypeptide(L)'
;MRRFGAWLLALLLGILLSGCGAGDNTDAANAAARSSTEQSSAQDKATAKGYALSTVIWKQVPIGVCWDLSSADFAFYATQRDWSRLAVEASWEAHSGVTFTGWQQCTNDPNYYGIRISVEDSAATGPHTQGLGTTLNNVVGGMVLNFTFRNWSPSCVGREEYCIRNIAAHEFGHAMGFAHEQNRPDTPSTCNEPAQGTFGDTLIGAWDLASIMNYCNPDWNGNGQLSTTDIVMAQMFYGPR
;
A
#
# COMPACT_ATOMS: atom_id res chain seq x y z
N MET A 1 -0.34 -28.28 48.75
CA MET A 1 0.63 -28.39 49.87
C MET A 1 2.01 -28.79 49.33
N ARG A 2 2.94 -27.83 49.23
CA ARG A 2 4.40 -28.01 49.39
C ARG A 2 5.06 -26.60 49.40
N ARG A 3 5.86 -26.38 50.44
CA ARG A 3 6.65 -25.18 50.82
C ARG A 3 7.90 -25.08 49.90
N PHE A 4 8.64 -23.98 49.70
CA PHE A 4 9.41 -23.05 50.56
C PHE A 4 9.94 -21.93 49.59
N GLY A 5 10.38 -20.72 49.96
CA GLY A 5 10.69 -20.09 51.24
C GLY A 5 11.10 -18.61 51.07
N ALA A 6 11.34 -17.99 52.23
CA ALA A 6 11.79 -16.62 52.59
C ALA A 6 12.74 -15.90 51.60
N TRP A 7 12.84 -14.55 51.57
CA TRP A 7 13.53 -13.73 52.58
C TRP A 7 13.01 -12.29 52.66
N LEU A 8 12.95 -11.76 53.90
CA LEU A 8 12.79 -10.35 54.25
C LEU A 8 14.11 -9.58 54.04
N LEU A 9 14.04 -8.28 53.69
CA LEU A 9 14.60 -7.22 54.53
C LEU A 9 13.98 -5.86 54.17
N ALA A 10 13.78 -5.05 55.21
CA ALA A 10 13.05 -3.79 55.24
C ALA A 10 13.99 -2.56 55.30
N LEU A 11 13.36 -1.37 55.43
CA LEU A 11 13.87 -0.08 55.97
C LEU A 11 14.62 0.81 54.96
N LEU A 12 14.36 2.11 54.76
CA LEU A 12 13.76 3.21 55.54
C LEU A 12 13.10 4.23 54.58
N LEU A 13 11.88 4.72 54.83
CA LEU A 13 11.51 5.95 55.56
C LEU A 13 12.28 7.25 55.22
N GLY A 14 11.52 8.24 54.73
CA GLY A 14 11.91 9.64 54.61
C GLY A 14 10.74 10.50 54.14
N ILE A 15 9.83 10.83 55.05
CA ILE A 15 8.76 11.83 54.89
C ILE A 15 9.36 13.21 55.22
N LEU A 16 9.03 14.27 54.47
CA LEU A 16 8.38 15.50 54.96
C LEU A 16 8.51 16.74 54.04
N LEU A 17 7.33 17.36 53.84
CA LEU A 17 7.02 18.81 53.85
C LEU A 17 7.30 19.69 52.61
N SER A 18 6.20 19.98 51.91
CA SER A 18 5.61 21.32 51.63
C SER A 18 6.52 22.53 51.45
N GLY A 19 6.31 23.27 50.35
CA GLY A 19 6.64 24.68 50.25
C GLY A 19 6.27 25.29 48.90
N CYS A 20 5.10 25.91 48.80
CA CYS A 20 4.83 26.94 47.79
C CYS A 20 5.48 28.25 48.27
N GLY A 21 6.38 28.82 47.47
CA GLY A 21 6.96 30.14 47.69
C GLY A 21 7.00 30.89 46.37
N ALA A 22 6.10 31.86 46.23
CA ALA A 22 6.14 32.87 45.17
C ALA A 22 7.24 33.87 45.49
N GLY A 23 8.03 34.22 44.48
CA GLY A 23 9.01 35.30 44.51
C GLY A 23 9.18 35.83 43.11
N ASP A 24 8.56 36.98 42.84
CA ASP A 24 8.77 37.76 41.64
C ASP A 24 10.23 38.22 41.58
N ASN A 25 10.89 37.95 40.45
CA ASN A 25 11.93 38.83 39.96
C ASN A 25 11.87 38.85 38.43
N THR A 26 11.61 40.06 37.94
CA THR A 26 11.70 40.52 36.57
C THR A 26 13.09 40.25 35.97
N ASP A 27 13.13 40.16 34.64
CA ASP A 27 14.31 40.11 33.76
C ASP A 27 14.74 38.73 33.24
N ALA A 28 13.85 38.07 32.50
CA ALA A 28 14.24 37.13 31.42
C ALA A 28 13.18 36.99 30.32
N ALA A 29 12.33 38.01 30.10
CA ALA A 29 11.30 37.99 29.07
C ALA A 29 11.75 38.79 27.84
N ASN A 30 12.72 38.29 27.08
CA ASN A 30 12.86 38.66 25.64
C ASN A 30 13.89 37.88 24.81
N ALA A 31 14.54 36.84 25.34
CA ALA A 31 15.47 36.01 24.55
C ALA A 31 14.91 34.63 24.15
N ALA A 32 13.80 34.20 24.74
CA ALA A 32 13.25 32.84 24.53
C ALA A 32 12.06 32.77 23.56
N ALA A 33 11.53 33.89 23.07
CA ALA A 33 10.33 33.95 22.22
C ALA A 33 10.61 34.00 20.70
N ARG A 34 11.86 33.80 20.27
CA ARG A 34 12.24 33.75 18.85
C ARG A 34 12.73 32.39 18.36
N SER A 35 12.72 31.36 19.22
CA SER A 35 13.19 30.01 18.85
C SER A 35 12.07 28.99 18.69
N SER A 36 10.83 29.30 19.10
CA SER A 36 9.73 28.33 19.12
C SER A 36 8.83 28.34 17.88
N THR A 37 9.03 29.29 16.96
CA THR A 37 8.22 29.43 15.73
C THR A 37 8.93 28.96 14.46
N GLU A 38 10.23 28.66 14.49
CA GLU A 38 10.99 28.12 13.34
C GLU A 38 11.23 26.60 13.43
N GLN A 39 10.98 25.98 14.59
CA GLN A 39 11.23 24.55 14.80
C GLN A 39 9.98 23.66 14.61
N SER A 40 8.83 24.25 14.31
CA SER A 40 7.55 23.54 14.08
C SER A 40 7.23 23.30 12.59
N SER A 41 7.97 23.89 11.66
CA SER A 41 7.71 23.75 10.22
C SER A 41 8.65 22.76 9.50
N ALA A 42 9.64 22.21 10.21
CA ALA A 42 10.66 21.32 9.64
C ALA A 42 10.46 19.83 9.99
N GLN A 43 9.46 19.48 10.81
CA GLN A 43 9.27 18.12 11.32
C GLN A 43 7.99 17.42 10.85
N ASP A 44 7.13 18.09 10.06
CA ASP A 44 5.85 17.56 9.58
C ASP A 44 5.75 17.39 8.05
N LYS A 45 6.87 17.43 7.32
CA LYS A 45 6.95 16.77 6.01
C LYS A 45 7.68 15.46 6.19
N ALA A 46 6.95 14.45 6.66
CA ALA A 46 7.27 13.07 6.31
C ALA A 46 7.55 13.08 4.81
N THR A 47 8.80 12.77 4.44
CA THR A 47 9.24 12.69 3.05
C THR A 47 8.44 11.57 2.43
N ALA A 48 7.29 11.90 1.85
CA ALA A 48 6.44 11.01 1.11
C ALA A 48 7.28 10.34 0.04
N LYS A 49 7.18 9.01 -0.07
CA LYS A 49 8.02 8.21 -0.97
C LYS A 49 7.24 7.43 -2.07
N GLY A 50 7.86 6.66 -2.95
CA GLY A 50 7.19 5.84 -3.99
C GLY A 50 7.72 6.05 -5.42
N TYR A 51 7.43 5.13 -6.34
CA TYR A 51 7.94 5.16 -7.72
C TYR A 51 6.82 5.09 -8.75
N ALA A 52 6.44 6.23 -9.32
CA ALA A 52 5.37 6.31 -10.30
C ALA A 52 5.91 6.54 -11.72
N LEU A 53 5.18 6.03 -12.71
CA LEU A 53 5.33 6.45 -14.11
C LEU A 53 4.30 7.55 -14.38
N SER A 54 4.71 8.81 -14.20
CA SER A 54 3.81 9.98 -14.22
C SER A 54 3.07 10.18 -15.55
N THR A 55 3.63 9.67 -16.65
CA THR A 55 3.06 9.81 -18.00
C THR A 55 1.87 8.90 -18.27
N VAL A 56 1.61 7.90 -17.43
CA VAL A 56 0.52 6.93 -17.61
C VAL A 56 -0.56 7.03 -16.52
N ILE A 57 -0.58 8.10 -15.74
CA ILE A 57 -1.60 8.32 -14.72
C ILE A 57 -2.96 8.58 -15.38
N TRP A 58 -4.02 7.95 -14.86
CA TRP A 58 -5.37 8.14 -15.37
C TRP A 58 -5.85 9.56 -15.09
N LYS A 59 -6.27 10.27 -16.15
CA LYS A 59 -6.70 11.67 -16.06
C LYS A 59 -8.16 11.83 -15.65
N GLN A 60 -8.94 10.75 -15.70
CA GLN A 60 -10.37 10.77 -15.41
C GLN A 60 -10.71 9.61 -14.48
N VAL A 61 -11.53 9.91 -13.48
CA VAL A 61 -12.12 8.93 -12.57
C VAL A 61 -13.64 9.07 -12.65
N PRO A 62 -14.42 7.98 -12.44
CA PRO A 62 -13.95 6.64 -12.08
C PRO A 62 -13.26 5.91 -13.24
N ILE A 63 -12.29 5.06 -12.90
CA ILE A 63 -11.66 4.14 -13.85
C ILE A 63 -12.56 2.90 -13.96
N GLY A 64 -12.89 2.48 -15.19
CA GLY A 64 -13.65 1.26 -15.39
C GLY A 64 -12.86 0.02 -14.99
N VAL A 65 -13.54 -0.98 -14.43
CA VAL A 65 -13.05 -2.34 -14.24
C VAL A 65 -14.09 -3.32 -14.75
N CYS A 66 -13.66 -4.35 -15.49
CA CYS A 66 -14.52 -5.46 -15.87
C CYS A 66 -13.77 -6.78 -15.88
N TRP A 67 -14.51 -7.88 -15.81
CA TRP A 67 -13.99 -9.24 -15.79
C TRP A 67 -14.09 -9.89 -17.17
N ASP A 68 -12.94 -10.15 -17.78
CA ASP A 68 -12.81 -10.79 -19.08
C ASP A 68 -12.77 -12.31 -18.91
N LEU A 69 -13.94 -12.84 -18.54
CA LEU A 69 -14.17 -14.24 -18.18
C LEU A 69 -15.31 -14.80 -19.02
N SER A 70 -15.36 -16.14 -19.14
CA SER A 70 -16.58 -16.81 -19.62
C SER A 70 -17.73 -16.58 -18.65
N SER A 71 -18.99 -16.70 -19.10
CA SER A 71 -20.14 -16.56 -18.19
C SER A 71 -20.14 -17.62 -17.08
N ALA A 72 -19.58 -18.81 -17.35
CA ALA A 72 -19.42 -19.86 -16.36
C ALA A 72 -18.38 -19.45 -15.29
N ASP A 73 -17.21 -18.98 -15.71
CA ASP A 73 -16.14 -18.56 -14.77
C ASP A 73 -16.53 -17.31 -13.99
N PHE A 74 -17.21 -16.36 -14.63
CA PHE A 74 -17.70 -15.14 -13.98
C PHE A 74 -18.66 -15.46 -12.82
N ALA A 75 -19.55 -16.44 -13.03
CA ALA A 75 -20.46 -16.94 -12.01
C ALA A 75 -19.73 -17.78 -10.94
N PHE A 76 -18.80 -18.65 -11.36
CA PHE A 76 -18.07 -19.54 -10.47
C PHE A 76 -17.16 -18.77 -9.49
N TYR A 77 -16.43 -17.76 -9.97
CA TYR A 77 -15.48 -16.98 -9.17
C TYR A 77 -16.10 -15.75 -8.47
N ALA A 78 -17.42 -15.72 -8.27
CA ALA A 78 -18.09 -14.55 -7.71
C ALA A 78 -17.48 -14.09 -6.36
N THR A 79 -17.14 -15.04 -5.48
CA THR A 79 -16.51 -14.75 -4.19
C THR A 79 -15.12 -14.14 -4.33
N GLN A 80 -14.27 -14.72 -5.18
CA GLN A 80 -12.90 -14.25 -5.39
C GLN A 80 -12.87 -12.86 -6.06
N ARG A 81 -13.77 -12.63 -7.01
CA ARG A 81 -13.95 -11.31 -7.62
C ARG A 81 -14.37 -10.26 -6.59
N ASP A 82 -15.22 -10.62 -5.63
CA ASP A 82 -15.64 -9.72 -4.56
C ASP A 82 -14.49 -9.44 -3.55
N TRP A 83 -13.68 -10.45 -3.22
CA TRP A 83 -12.46 -10.23 -2.43
C TRP A 83 -11.49 -9.26 -3.10
N SER A 84 -11.26 -9.38 -4.42
CA SER A 84 -10.45 -8.43 -5.18
C SER A 84 -11.01 -7.02 -5.10
N ARG A 85 -12.31 -6.85 -5.38
CA ARG A 85 -12.99 -5.55 -5.33
C ARG A 85 -12.87 -4.90 -3.94
N LEU A 86 -13.17 -5.67 -2.88
CA LEU A 86 -13.10 -5.18 -1.50
C LEU A 86 -11.67 -4.84 -1.07
N ALA A 87 -10.66 -5.56 -1.57
CA ALA A 87 -9.26 -5.23 -1.28
C ALA A 87 -8.86 -3.88 -1.88
N VAL A 88 -9.27 -3.61 -3.13
CA VAL A 88 -9.04 -2.32 -3.80
C VAL A 88 -9.78 -1.19 -3.08
N GLU A 89 -11.03 -1.43 -2.68
CA GLU A 89 -11.84 -0.48 -1.93
C GLU A 89 -11.18 -0.13 -0.58
N ALA A 90 -10.71 -1.14 0.16
CA ALA A 90 -10.09 -0.97 1.47
C ALA A 90 -8.66 -0.41 1.43
N SER A 91 -8.00 -0.42 0.26
CA SER A 91 -6.65 0.10 0.06
C SER A 91 -6.69 1.44 -0.67
N TRP A 92 -6.69 1.44 -1.99
CA TRP A 92 -6.50 2.63 -2.80
C TRP A 92 -7.66 3.62 -2.72
N GLU A 93 -8.91 3.15 -2.78
CA GLU A 93 -10.09 4.02 -2.71
C GLU A 93 -10.33 4.54 -1.29
N ALA A 94 -9.95 3.79 -0.25
CA ALA A 94 -10.01 4.23 1.14
C ALA A 94 -9.08 5.41 1.43
N HIS A 95 -7.95 5.49 0.71
CA HIS A 95 -6.86 6.39 1.04
C HIS A 95 -6.56 7.48 0.00
N SER A 96 -7.30 7.53 -1.11
CA SER A 96 -7.14 8.55 -2.17
C SER A 96 -8.46 8.85 -2.88
N GLY A 97 -8.46 9.83 -3.78
CA GLY A 97 -9.60 10.20 -4.62
C GLY A 97 -9.81 9.29 -5.84
N VAL A 98 -8.99 8.26 -6.03
CA VAL A 98 -9.22 7.27 -7.09
C VAL A 98 -10.52 6.49 -6.81
N THR A 99 -11.26 6.19 -7.86
CA THR A 99 -12.45 5.32 -7.77
C THR A 99 -12.51 4.36 -8.94
N PHE A 100 -12.99 3.14 -8.68
CA PHE A 100 -13.12 2.07 -9.66
C PHE A 100 -14.59 1.61 -9.77
N THR A 101 -15.10 1.51 -10.99
CA THR A 101 -16.52 1.17 -11.23
C THR A 101 -16.68 0.07 -12.28
N GLY A 102 -17.90 -0.45 -12.45
CA GLY A 102 -18.18 -1.54 -13.38
C GLY A 102 -18.23 -2.88 -12.65
N TRP A 103 -17.08 -3.52 -12.42
CA TRP A 103 -16.91 -4.82 -11.75
C TRP A 103 -17.80 -5.97 -12.27
N GLN A 104 -18.46 -5.77 -13.42
CA GLN A 104 -19.26 -6.77 -14.13
C GLN A 104 -18.42 -7.49 -15.18
N GLN A 105 -19.00 -8.50 -15.83
CA GLN A 105 -18.37 -9.15 -16.98
C GLN A 105 -18.12 -8.10 -18.09
N CYS A 106 -16.98 -8.18 -18.75
CA CYS A 106 -16.66 -7.26 -19.84
C CYS A 106 -17.69 -7.38 -20.97
N THR A 107 -18.03 -6.24 -21.57
CA THR A 107 -18.79 -6.17 -22.81
C THR A 107 -17.82 -5.98 -23.99
N ASN A 108 -18.29 -6.23 -25.22
CA ASN A 108 -17.51 -6.00 -26.43
C ASN A 108 -17.49 -4.52 -26.84
N ASP A 109 -17.23 -3.61 -25.88
CA ASP A 109 -17.11 -2.18 -26.16
C ASP A 109 -15.69 -1.85 -26.66
N PRO A 110 -15.51 -1.47 -27.94
CA PRO A 110 -14.20 -1.11 -28.48
C PRO A 110 -13.61 0.17 -27.86
N ASN A 111 -14.43 0.98 -27.18
CA ASN A 111 -14.03 2.24 -26.56
C ASN A 111 -14.09 2.18 -25.02
N TYR A 112 -14.10 0.97 -24.45
CA TYR A 112 -14.12 0.80 -23.00
C TYR A 112 -12.99 1.60 -22.34
N TYR A 113 -13.34 2.43 -21.35
CA TYR A 113 -12.37 3.20 -20.57
C TYR A 113 -12.11 2.49 -19.24
N GLY A 114 -11.02 1.73 -19.17
CA GLY A 114 -10.70 1.00 -17.95
C GLY A 114 -9.85 -0.24 -18.13
N ILE A 115 -9.80 -1.01 -17.05
CA ILE A 115 -8.97 -2.21 -16.86
C ILE A 115 -9.84 -3.45 -17.10
N ARG A 116 -9.33 -4.38 -17.91
CA ARG A 116 -9.97 -5.69 -18.14
C ARG A 116 -9.16 -6.77 -17.42
N ILE A 117 -9.81 -7.49 -16.51
CA ILE A 117 -9.18 -8.49 -15.65
C ILE A 117 -9.51 -9.89 -16.14
N SER A 118 -8.50 -10.69 -16.44
CA SER A 118 -8.61 -12.13 -16.66
C SER A 118 -8.15 -12.91 -15.44
N VAL A 119 -8.51 -14.20 -15.38
CA VAL A 119 -8.06 -15.11 -14.30
C VAL A 119 -7.32 -16.29 -14.93
N GLU A 120 -6.12 -16.57 -14.43
CA GLU A 120 -5.27 -17.68 -14.88
C GLU A 120 -4.47 -18.28 -13.73
N ASP A 121 -4.28 -19.60 -13.76
CA ASP A 121 -3.37 -20.32 -12.87
C ASP A 121 -2.16 -20.86 -13.63
N SER A 122 -1.24 -19.96 -13.95
CA SER A 122 -0.03 -20.23 -14.74
C SER A 122 1.20 -20.30 -13.84
N ALA A 123 1.89 -21.44 -13.84
CA ALA A 123 3.18 -21.59 -13.17
C ALA A 123 4.28 -20.65 -13.69
N ALA A 124 4.13 -20.13 -14.92
CA ALA A 124 5.15 -19.35 -15.59
C ALA A 124 5.06 -17.84 -15.30
N THR A 125 3.84 -17.30 -15.24
CA THR A 125 3.62 -15.85 -15.23
C THR A 125 3.07 -15.31 -13.91
N GLY A 126 2.30 -16.11 -13.16
CA GLY A 126 1.62 -15.62 -11.95
C GLY A 126 0.67 -14.44 -12.23
N PRO A 127 0.12 -13.80 -11.17
CA PRO A 127 -0.57 -12.53 -11.28
C PRO A 127 0.34 -11.43 -11.80
N HIS A 128 -0.18 -10.57 -12.67
CA HIS A 128 0.56 -9.45 -13.25
C HIS A 128 -0.36 -8.47 -14.00
N THR A 129 0.17 -7.29 -14.29
CA THR A 129 -0.35 -6.37 -15.31
C THR A 129 0.55 -6.35 -16.55
N GLN A 130 -0.03 -6.17 -17.75
CA GLN A 130 0.72 -6.03 -19.01
C GLN A 130 1.44 -4.66 -19.17
N GLY A 131 1.32 -3.78 -18.18
CA GLY A 131 1.88 -2.43 -18.19
C GLY A 131 1.40 -1.65 -16.97
N LEU A 132 1.54 -0.33 -16.99
CA LEU A 132 1.20 0.56 -15.88
C LEU A 132 0.13 1.56 -16.30
N GLY A 133 -0.79 1.89 -15.40
CA GLY A 133 -1.71 3.01 -15.60
C GLY A 133 -2.55 2.89 -16.88
N THR A 134 -2.64 3.99 -17.63
CA THR A 134 -3.42 4.10 -18.87
C THR A 134 -2.93 3.20 -20.00
N THR A 135 -1.74 2.57 -19.90
CA THR A 135 -1.34 1.56 -20.90
C THR A 135 -2.19 0.31 -20.84
N LEU A 136 -2.95 0.12 -19.74
CA LEU A 136 -3.89 -0.98 -19.58
C LEU A 136 -5.27 -0.68 -20.17
N ASN A 137 -5.50 0.54 -20.67
CA ASN A 137 -6.82 0.97 -21.12
C ASN A 137 -7.36 0.10 -22.26
N ASN A 138 -8.46 -0.60 -21.98
CA ASN A 138 -9.12 -1.57 -22.88
C ASN A 138 -8.24 -2.75 -23.35
N VAL A 139 -7.14 -3.04 -22.66
CA VAL A 139 -6.29 -4.19 -23.01
C VAL A 139 -6.95 -5.47 -22.53
N VAL A 140 -7.28 -6.38 -23.45
CA VAL A 140 -7.79 -7.73 -23.15
C VAL A 140 -6.79 -8.45 -22.24
N GLY A 141 -7.22 -8.92 -21.08
CA GLY A 141 -6.33 -9.49 -20.07
C GLY A 141 -5.21 -8.54 -19.62
N GLY A 142 -5.46 -7.22 -19.66
CA GLY A 142 -4.47 -6.21 -19.27
C GLY A 142 -4.01 -6.37 -17.82
N MET A 143 -4.87 -6.91 -16.97
CA MET A 143 -4.52 -7.46 -15.67
C MET A 143 -4.91 -8.94 -15.62
N VAL A 144 -4.04 -9.78 -15.06
CA VAL A 144 -4.28 -11.20 -14.83
C VAL A 144 -4.15 -11.48 -13.35
N LEU A 145 -5.18 -12.07 -12.76
CA LEU A 145 -5.18 -12.52 -11.36
C LEU A 145 -5.17 -14.04 -11.28
N ASN A 146 -4.74 -14.60 -10.16
CA ASN A 146 -4.83 -16.03 -9.87
C ASN A 146 -5.78 -16.25 -8.69
N PHE A 147 -6.75 -17.14 -8.85
CA PHE A 147 -7.77 -17.47 -7.84
C PHE A 147 -7.65 -18.88 -7.26
N THR A 148 -6.75 -19.71 -7.80
CA THR A 148 -6.62 -21.12 -7.42
C THR A 148 -5.25 -21.49 -6.89
N PHE A 149 -4.19 -20.80 -7.35
CA PHE A 149 -2.81 -20.93 -6.87
C PHE A 149 -2.24 -22.36 -6.89
N ARG A 150 -2.79 -23.25 -7.71
CA ARG A 150 -2.37 -24.66 -7.74
C ARG A 150 -1.03 -24.82 -8.45
N ASN A 151 -0.79 -23.99 -9.46
CA ASN A 151 0.41 -24.06 -10.29
C ASN A 151 1.42 -22.96 -9.93
N TRP A 152 0.96 -21.86 -9.36
CA TRP A 152 1.79 -20.73 -8.94
C TRP A 152 1.50 -20.36 -7.49
N SER A 153 2.55 -20.22 -6.68
CA SER A 153 2.48 -20.03 -5.22
C SER A 153 1.53 -21.00 -4.49
N PRO A 154 1.82 -22.33 -4.48
CA PRO A 154 0.96 -23.31 -3.80
C PRO A 154 0.77 -23.11 -2.30
N SER A 155 1.58 -22.27 -1.66
CA SER A 155 1.42 -21.85 -0.25
C SER A 155 0.15 -21.01 0.00
N CYS A 156 -0.50 -20.55 -1.08
CA CYS A 156 -1.80 -19.87 -1.07
C CYS A 156 -3.00 -20.82 -1.11
N VAL A 157 -2.81 -22.10 -1.44
CA VAL A 157 -3.90 -23.09 -1.41
C VAL A 157 -4.39 -23.27 0.03
N GLY A 158 -5.70 -23.11 0.25
CA GLY A 158 -6.33 -23.08 1.57
C GLY A 158 -6.27 -21.73 2.29
N ARG A 159 -5.68 -20.70 1.66
CA ARG A 159 -5.63 -19.30 2.14
C ARG A 159 -5.89 -18.32 0.99
N GLU A 160 -6.74 -18.72 0.05
CA GLU A 160 -6.98 -18.00 -1.21
C GLU A 160 -7.43 -16.57 -0.97
N GLU A 161 -8.33 -16.33 0.00
CA GLU A 161 -8.80 -14.99 0.33
C GLU A 161 -7.65 -14.04 0.68
N TYR A 162 -6.75 -14.48 1.56
CA TYR A 162 -5.57 -13.70 1.95
C TYR A 162 -4.72 -13.36 0.73
N CYS A 163 -4.42 -14.36 -0.10
CA CYS A 163 -3.58 -14.13 -1.27
C CYS A 163 -4.23 -13.25 -2.34
N ILE A 164 -5.53 -13.46 -2.61
CA ILE A 164 -6.29 -12.67 -3.58
C ILE A 164 -6.35 -11.21 -3.15
N ARG A 165 -6.60 -10.93 -1.87
CA ARG A 165 -6.67 -9.55 -1.37
C ARG A 165 -5.31 -8.85 -1.52
N ASN A 166 -4.23 -9.49 -1.10
CA ASN A 166 -2.89 -8.91 -1.16
C ASN A 166 -2.42 -8.67 -2.59
N ILE A 167 -2.64 -9.63 -3.49
CA ILE A 167 -2.29 -9.51 -4.91
C ILE A 167 -3.15 -8.44 -5.56
N ALA A 168 -4.48 -8.45 -5.36
CA ALA A 168 -5.35 -7.45 -5.99
C ALA A 168 -4.95 -6.03 -5.60
N ALA A 169 -4.64 -5.79 -4.33
CA ALA A 169 -4.15 -4.48 -3.89
C ALA A 169 -2.82 -4.10 -4.58
N HIS A 170 -1.87 -5.04 -4.71
CA HIS A 170 -0.61 -4.81 -5.43
C HIS A 170 -0.83 -4.50 -6.92
N GLU A 171 -1.55 -5.36 -7.65
CA GLU A 171 -1.77 -5.20 -9.10
C GLU A 171 -2.56 -3.93 -9.41
N PHE A 172 -3.44 -3.47 -8.51
CA PHE A 172 -4.11 -2.18 -8.69
C PHE A 172 -3.18 -0.99 -8.47
N GLY A 173 -2.10 -1.14 -7.69
CA GLY A 173 -1.02 -0.15 -7.67
C GLY A 173 -0.36 0.02 -9.04
N HIS A 174 -0.05 -1.10 -9.71
CA HIS A 174 0.40 -1.08 -11.11
C HIS A 174 -0.64 -0.46 -12.04
N ALA A 175 -1.90 -0.84 -11.88
CA ALA A 175 -2.98 -0.30 -12.68
C ALA A 175 -3.22 1.19 -12.46
N MET A 176 -2.80 1.76 -11.33
CA MET A 176 -2.77 3.20 -11.07
C MET A 176 -1.52 3.91 -11.62
N GLY A 177 -0.53 3.17 -12.11
CA GLY A 177 0.69 3.73 -12.68
C GLY A 177 1.94 3.62 -11.79
N PHE A 178 1.88 2.83 -10.73
CA PHE A 178 2.99 2.69 -9.78
C PHE A 178 3.87 1.49 -10.13
N ALA A 179 5.16 1.75 -10.29
CA ALA A 179 6.15 0.72 -10.56
C ALA A 179 6.57 0.02 -9.27
N HIS A 180 7.23 -1.13 -9.42
CA HIS A 180 7.86 -1.82 -8.31
C HIS A 180 8.86 -0.93 -7.56
N GLU A 181 8.85 -0.97 -6.23
CA GLU A 181 9.73 -0.16 -5.39
C GLU A 181 11.20 -0.61 -5.52
N GLN A 182 11.45 -1.91 -5.72
CA GLN A 182 12.81 -2.43 -5.97
C GLN A 182 13.40 -1.96 -7.32
N ASN A 183 12.57 -1.46 -8.25
CA ASN A 183 13.07 -0.91 -9.52
C ASN A 183 13.69 0.49 -9.37
N ARG A 184 13.59 1.11 -8.18
CA ARG A 184 14.13 2.44 -7.97
C ARG A 184 15.66 2.44 -8.09
N PRO A 185 16.27 3.53 -8.60
CA PRO A 185 17.72 3.65 -8.68
C PRO A 185 18.40 3.81 -7.30
N ASP A 186 17.64 4.16 -6.25
CA ASP A 186 18.12 4.26 -4.87
C ASP A 186 17.77 3.04 -4.00
N THR A 187 17.32 1.92 -4.59
CA THR A 187 17.10 0.65 -3.89
C THR A 187 18.39 0.23 -3.15
N PRO A 188 18.35 0.01 -1.83
CA PRO A 188 19.52 -0.35 -1.06
C PRO A 188 19.98 -1.77 -1.41
N SER A 189 21.29 -2.03 -1.27
CA SER A 189 21.89 -3.35 -1.51
C SER A 189 21.38 -4.46 -0.57
N THR A 190 20.63 -4.13 0.47
CA THR A 190 19.94 -5.10 1.32
C THR A 190 18.73 -5.72 0.65
N CYS A 191 18.15 -5.05 -0.36
CA CYS A 191 17.10 -5.59 -1.20
C CYS A 191 17.75 -6.35 -2.37
N ASN A 192 17.63 -7.67 -2.35
CA ASN A 192 18.25 -8.55 -3.34
C ASN A 192 17.27 -9.05 -4.41
N GLU A 193 16.01 -8.62 -4.35
CA GLU A 193 15.01 -8.98 -5.35
C GLU A 193 15.33 -8.29 -6.69
N PRO A 194 15.26 -9.03 -7.81
CA PRO A 194 15.59 -8.47 -9.11
C PRO A 194 14.56 -7.41 -9.50
N ALA A 195 15.03 -6.39 -10.22
CA ALA A 195 14.12 -5.46 -10.88
C ALA A 195 13.26 -6.19 -11.92
N GLN A 196 11.98 -5.84 -12.00
CA GLN A 196 11.01 -6.49 -12.88
C GLN A 196 10.01 -5.48 -13.44
N GLY A 197 9.65 -5.63 -14.72
CA GLY A 197 8.58 -4.86 -15.34
C GLY A 197 8.99 -3.44 -15.71
N THR A 198 8.00 -2.57 -15.87
CA THR A 198 8.21 -1.16 -16.24
C THR A 198 8.74 -0.35 -15.06
N PHE A 199 9.64 0.57 -15.34
CA PHE A 199 10.20 1.49 -14.34
C PHE A 199 9.33 2.75 -14.26
N GLY A 200 9.27 3.35 -13.08
CA GLY A 200 8.74 4.70 -12.92
C GLY A 200 9.68 5.75 -13.50
N ASP A 201 9.21 7.00 -13.54
CA ASP A 201 10.00 8.18 -13.90
C ASP A 201 10.06 9.21 -12.76
N THR A 202 9.23 9.03 -11.74
CA THR A 202 9.04 10.00 -10.66
C THR A 202 9.35 9.33 -9.33
N LEU A 203 10.45 9.75 -8.72
CA LEU A 203 10.79 9.40 -7.35
C LEU A 203 10.03 10.33 -6.42
N ILE A 204 9.10 9.76 -5.69
CA ILE A 204 8.55 10.37 -4.51
C ILE A 204 9.48 9.87 -3.40
N GLY A 205 10.03 10.78 -2.58
CA GLY A 205 10.84 10.47 -1.39
C GLY A 205 11.95 9.43 -1.56
N ALA A 206 12.32 8.72 -0.48
CA ALA A 206 13.37 7.68 -0.49
C ALA A 206 12.80 6.27 -0.76
N TRP A 207 13.64 5.24 -0.85
CA TRP A 207 13.13 3.86 -0.93
C TRP A 207 12.31 3.44 0.32
N ASP A 208 11.20 2.72 0.12
CA ASP A 208 10.28 2.25 1.17
C ASP A 208 10.19 0.71 1.26
N LEU A 209 10.77 0.14 2.33
CA LEU A 209 10.70 -1.30 2.61
C LEU A 209 9.26 -1.80 2.77
N ALA A 210 8.37 -0.99 3.34
CA ALA A 210 7.02 -1.39 3.71
C ALA A 210 6.01 -1.21 2.57
N SER A 211 6.43 -0.66 1.42
CA SER A 211 5.54 -0.45 0.29
C SER A 211 4.91 -1.76 -0.16
N ILE A 212 3.62 -1.72 -0.50
CA ILE A 212 2.92 -2.84 -1.12
C ILE A 212 3.56 -3.21 -2.47
N MET A 213 4.24 -2.28 -3.12
CA MET A 213 4.90 -2.44 -4.42
C MET A 213 6.33 -3.00 -4.31
N ASN A 214 6.77 -3.38 -3.11
CA ASN A 214 8.15 -3.80 -2.86
C ASN A 214 8.25 -5.31 -2.62
N TYR A 215 8.96 -6.03 -3.48
CA TYR A 215 9.19 -7.47 -3.26
C TYR A 215 10.11 -7.78 -2.08
N CYS A 216 10.91 -6.80 -1.65
CA CYS A 216 11.76 -6.94 -0.46
C CYS A 216 11.01 -6.72 0.85
N ASN A 217 9.70 -6.41 0.81
CA ASN A 217 8.88 -6.27 1.99
C ASN A 217 8.82 -7.63 2.75
N PRO A 218 9.16 -7.68 4.05
CA PRO A 218 9.09 -8.93 4.82
C PRO A 218 7.65 -9.46 4.94
N ASP A 219 6.66 -8.57 4.86
CA ASP A 219 5.27 -8.90 4.71
C ASP A 219 4.93 -8.94 3.22
N TRP A 220 4.58 -10.11 2.70
CA TRP A 220 4.31 -10.29 1.26
C TRP A 220 3.19 -9.34 0.78
N ASN A 221 3.55 -8.44 -0.13
CA ASN A 221 2.72 -7.31 -0.57
C ASN A 221 2.12 -6.51 0.59
N GLY A 222 2.90 -6.25 1.65
CA GLY A 222 2.48 -5.46 2.81
C GLY A 222 1.25 -6.01 3.54
N ASN A 223 0.97 -7.32 3.45
CA ASN A 223 -0.29 -7.92 3.91
C ASN A 223 -1.55 -7.29 3.27
N GLY A 224 -1.42 -6.78 2.03
CA GLY A 224 -2.47 -6.06 1.31
C GLY A 224 -2.74 -4.65 1.85
N GLN A 225 -1.91 -4.15 2.76
CA GLN A 225 -2.01 -2.81 3.32
C GLN A 225 -1.07 -1.85 2.60
N LEU A 226 -1.55 -0.62 2.40
CA LEU A 226 -0.72 0.46 1.89
C LEU A 226 0.21 0.96 2.99
N SER A 227 1.48 1.19 2.67
CA SER A 227 2.33 1.97 3.56
C SER A 227 1.92 3.45 3.52
N THR A 228 2.37 4.24 4.51
CA THR A 228 2.18 5.71 4.51
C THR A 228 2.63 6.34 3.19
N THR A 229 3.68 5.79 2.62
CA THR A 229 4.29 6.20 1.36
C THR A 229 3.37 5.96 0.16
N ASP A 230 2.83 4.73 0.05
CA ASP A 230 1.89 4.36 -1.01
C ASP A 230 0.66 5.29 -0.99
N ILE A 231 0.18 5.60 0.21
CA ILE A 231 -0.95 6.53 0.40
C ILE A 231 -0.60 7.93 -0.13
N VAL A 232 0.55 8.51 0.24
CA VAL A 232 0.87 9.86 -0.24
C VAL A 232 1.10 9.87 -1.75
N MET A 233 1.73 8.84 -2.31
CA MET A 233 1.88 8.71 -3.76
C MET A 233 0.50 8.64 -4.45
N ALA A 234 -0.43 7.84 -3.94
CA ALA A 234 -1.79 7.78 -4.45
C ALA A 234 -2.49 9.14 -4.38
N GLN A 235 -2.39 9.84 -3.25
CA GLN A 235 -2.99 11.16 -3.06
C GLN A 235 -2.37 12.24 -3.93
N MET A 236 -1.08 12.14 -4.25
CA MET A 236 -0.40 13.09 -5.13
C MET A 236 -0.97 13.05 -6.56
N PHE A 237 -1.29 11.85 -7.05
CA PHE A 237 -1.76 11.66 -8.43
C PHE A 237 -3.29 11.64 -8.57
N TYR A 238 -4.00 11.15 -7.55
CA TYR A 238 -5.45 10.96 -7.58
C TYR A 238 -6.22 11.84 -6.59
N GLY A 239 -5.52 12.70 -5.85
CA GLY A 239 -6.09 13.56 -4.82
C GLY A 239 -6.33 12.85 -3.48
N PRO A 240 -6.47 13.59 -2.37
CA PRO A 240 -6.94 13.04 -1.11
C PRO A 240 -8.43 12.67 -1.18
N ARG A 241 -8.86 11.80 -0.27
CA ARG A 241 -10.27 11.52 -0.01
C ARG A 241 -10.91 12.57 0.88
#